data_AF-A0A957BRK2-F1
#
_entry.id   AF-A0A957BRK2-F1
#
_cell.length_a   1.000
_cell.length_b   1.000
_cell.length_c   1.000
_cell.angle_alpha   90.00
_cell.angle_beta   90.00
_cell.angle_gamma   90.00
#
_symmetry.space_group_name_H-M   'P 1'
#
loop_
_entity.id
_entity.type
_entity.pdbx_description
1 polymer ?
#
loop_
_entity_poly.entity_id
_entity_poly.type
_entity_poly.pdbx_seq_one_letter_code
_entity_poly.pdbx_strand_id
1 'polypeptide(L)'
;MRLKFDQHIHIVGIGGSGMSAIARVLLQKGYHISGSDRQENDFTRALAQMGATIHIGHDAAHVNGADLVLITSAVPPSHVEVAAAQAASIPVYKRSDLMAEIMAGQACIAVAGVHGKTTTTSMIAHILIQAGRDPSYIIGGVLRTTGVNAAFGHGAAFVIEADEYDHMFLGLRPQTAIIANVEWDHPDFFPTPDAMTQAFERFAALIPQAGELIVCADDDGARTIGAERASAGIPVVDYGIDHPQANWRAVEIDIQPDMTHFTVMQGNALLGEVSLRVPGRHNVLNALAALAAARTQGVPFTEAASALATFEGAGRRFDVRGEYAGIVVIDDYAHHPT
;
A
#
# COMPACT_ATOMS: atom_id res chain seq x y z
N MET A 1 17.74 5.00 13.37
CA MET A 1 18.55 3.75 13.36
C MET A 1 18.85 3.43 11.91
N ARG A 2 19.99 2.81 11.57
CA ARG A 2 20.28 2.36 10.20
C ARG A 2 20.47 0.85 10.18
N LEU A 3 19.79 0.13 9.30
CA LEU A 3 20.03 -1.30 9.12
C LEU A 3 21.43 -1.52 8.51
N LYS A 4 22.18 -2.48 9.06
CA LYS A 4 23.48 -2.89 8.52
C LYS A 4 23.28 -4.04 7.54
N PHE A 5 24.15 -4.13 6.54
CA PHE A 5 24.13 -5.25 5.60
C PHE A 5 24.28 -6.59 6.35
N ASP A 6 23.58 -7.61 5.87
CA ASP A 6 23.67 -9.01 6.37
C ASP A 6 23.21 -9.23 7.82
N GLN A 7 22.41 -8.32 8.39
CA GLN A 7 21.85 -8.51 9.75
C GLN A 7 20.83 -9.64 9.79
N HIS A 8 20.81 -10.35 10.93
CA HIS A 8 19.76 -11.30 11.27
C HIS A 8 18.59 -10.61 11.97
N ILE A 9 17.43 -10.63 11.31
CA ILE A 9 16.19 -10.03 11.80
C ILE A 9 15.22 -11.15 12.16
N HIS A 10 14.86 -11.24 13.45
CA HIS A 10 13.80 -12.14 13.91
C HIS A 10 12.46 -11.42 13.94
N ILE A 11 11.43 -11.99 13.29
CA ILE A 11 10.11 -11.37 13.18
C ILE A 11 9.08 -12.17 13.99
N VAL A 12 8.48 -11.55 15.00
CA VAL A 12 7.40 -12.16 15.78
C VAL A 12 6.05 -11.92 15.10
N GLY A 13 5.28 -12.98 14.85
CA GLY A 13 4.05 -12.92 14.05
C GLY A 13 4.33 -12.79 12.55
N ILE A 14 5.35 -13.49 12.07
CA ILE A 14 5.84 -13.40 10.67
C ILE A 14 4.78 -13.86 9.64
N GLY A 15 3.80 -14.66 10.06
CA GLY A 15 2.72 -15.18 9.22
C GLY A 15 1.58 -14.19 8.97
N GLY A 16 1.59 -13.00 9.58
CA GLY A 16 0.64 -11.93 9.27
C GLY A 16 0.88 -11.31 7.89
N SER A 17 -0.17 -10.81 7.23
CA SER A 17 -0.08 -10.25 5.86
C SER A 17 0.96 -9.11 5.75
N GLY A 18 0.95 -8.18 6.70
CA GLY A 18 1.91 -7.06 6.73
C GLY A 18 3.34 -7.48 7.09
N MET A 19 3.51 -8.41 8.03
CA MET A 19 4.83 -8.85 8.47
C MET A 19 5.51 -9.76 7.46
N SER A 20 4.75 -10.65 6.83
CA SER A 20 5.26 -11.51 5.76
C SER A 20 5.69 -10.71 4.54
N ALA A 21 4.98 -9.63 4.21
CA ALA A 21 5.38 -8.69 3.17
C ALA A 21 6.74 -8.04 3.47
N ILE A 22 6.93 -7.57 4.71
CA ILE A 22 8.21 -6.99 5.15
C ILE A 22 9.33 -8.03 5.13
N ALA A 23 9.06 -9.23 5.67
CA ALA A 23 9.99 -10.34 5.68
C ALA A 23 10.48 -10.69 4.25
N ARG A 24 9.54 -10.74 3.30
CA ARG A 24 9.82 -11.00 1.88
C ARG A 24 10.76 -9.94 1.28
N VAL A 25 10.46 -8.65 1.50
CA VAL A 25 11.30 -7.55 1.00
C VAL A 25 12.69 -7.61 1.63
N LEU A 26 12.80 -7.86 2.94
CA LEU A 26 14.09 -7.97 3.63
C LEU A 26 14.90 -9.18 3.15
N LEU A 27 14.28 -10.34 2.94
CA LEU A 27 14.94 -11.51 2.32
C LEU A 27 15.52 -11.16 0.95
N GLN A 28 14.74 -10.50 0.09
CA GLN A 28 15.18 -10.12 -1.25
C GLN A 28 16.29 -9.06 -1.24
N LYS A 29 16.34 -8.22 -0.18
CA LYS A 29 17.45 -7.28 0.06
C LYS A 29 18.70 -7.95 0.66
N GLY A 30 18.65 -9.26 0.93
CA GLY A 30 19.79 -10.06 1.40
C GLY A 30 19.97 -10.12 2.92
N TYR A 31 18.93 -9.80 3.71
CA TYR A 31 18.97 -9.99 5.16
C TYR A 31 18.68 -11.45 5.54
N HIS A 32 19.27 -11.92 6.65
CA HIS A 32 18.91 -13.21 7.23
C HIS A 32 17.61 -13.04 8.01
N ILE A 33 16.57 -13.76 7.61
CA ILE A 33 15.27 -13.67 8.27
C ILE A 33 14.98 -14.96 9.04
N SER A 34 14.63 -14.80 10.30
CA SER A 34 13.88 -15.81 11.04
C SER A 34 12.56 -15.23 11.54
N GLY A 35 11.63 -16.08 11.95
CA GLY A 35 10.42 -15.59 12.59
C GLY A 35 9.56 -16.68 13.19
N SER A 36 8.67 -16.27 14.07
CA SER A 36 7.74 -17.13 14.76
C SER A 36 6.29 -16.78 14.38
N ASP A 37 5.42 -17.79 14.36
CA ASP A 37 3.97 -17.58 14.33
C ASP A 37 3.25 -18.70 15.07
N ARG A 38 2.00 -18.46 15.49
CA ARG A 38 1.18 -19.43 16.24
C ARG A 38 0.85 -20.67 15.42
N GLN A 39 0.69 -20.49 14.12
CA GLN A 39 0.28 -21.55 13.20
C GLN A 39 0.94 -21.40 11.85
N GLU A 40 1.13 -22.53 11.18
CA GLU A 40 1.58 -22.54 9.79
C GLU A 40 0.47 -22.05 8.85
N ASN A 41 0.84 -21.23 7.88
CA ASN A 41 -0.03 -20.73 6.82
C ASN A 41 0.74 -20.55 5.49
N ASP A 42 0.04 -20.13 4.43
CA ASP A 42 0.66 -19.94 3.11
C ASP A 42 1.82 -18.93 3.12
N PHE A 43 1.73 -17.86 3.94
CA PHE A 43 2.81 -16.88 4.06
C PHE A 43 4.06 -17.48 4.69
N THR A 44 3.91 -18.20 5.80
CA THR A 44 5.04 -18.86 6.48
C THR A 44 5.71 -19.91 5.58
N ARG A 45 4.93 -20.71 4.83
CA ARG A 45 5.46 -21.66 3.84
C ARG A 45 6.25 -20.97 2.74
N ALA A 46 5.70 -19.91 2.17
CA ALA A 46 6.35 -19.17 1.10
C ALA A 46 7.67 -18.53 1.58
N LEU A 47 7.71 -17.99 2.80
CA LEU A 47 8.95 -17.43 3.37
C LEU A 47 9.99 -18.50 3.65
N ALA A 48 9.60 -19.68 4.15
CA ALA A 48 10.51 -20.80 4.34
C ALA A 48 11.13 -21.25 3.00
N GLN A 49 10.33 -21.31 1.93
CA GLN A 49 10.82 -21.59 0.57
C GLN A 49 11.78 -20.53 0.04
N MET A 50 11.67 -19.28 0.50
CA MET A 50 12.59 -18.19 0.19
C MET A 50 13.86 -18.19 1.07
N GLY A 51 13.98 -19.12 2.03
CA GLY A 51 15.15 -19.27 2.89
C GLY A 51 15.03 -18.67 4.29
N ALA A 52 13.84 -18.18 4.70
CA ALA A 52 13.64 -17.79 6.09
C ALA A 52 13.61 -19.00 7.02
N THR A 53 14.13 -18.84 8.24
CA THR A 53 13.95 -19.83 9.30
C THR A 53 12.60 -19.59 10.00
N ILE A 54 11.67 -20.52 9.89
CA ILE A 54 10.33 -20.38 10.46
C ILE A 54 10.18 -21.28 11.69
N HIS A 55 9.67 -20.68 12.77
CA HIS A 55 9.30 -21.36 13.99
C HIS A 55 7.78 -21.34 14.18
N ILE A 56 7.20 -22.49 14.52
CA ILE A 56 5.78 -22.59 14.88
C ILE A 56 5.66 -22.65 16.40
N GLY A 57 4.84 -21.76 16.95
CA GLY A 57 4.80 -21.46 18.38
C GLY A 57 5.85 -20.41 18.77
N HIS A 58 5.84 -20.04 20.05
CA HIS A 58 6.74 -19.02 20.59
C HIS A 58 7.62 -19.59 21.68
N ASP A 59 8.93 -19.36 21.58
CA ASP A 59 9.93 -19.83 22.52
C ASP A 59 11.04 -18.80 22.67
N ALA A 60 11.54 -18.60 23.89
CA ALA A 60 12.62 -17.66 24.18
C ALA A 60 13.89 -17.95 23.34
N ALA A 61 14.13 -19.21 22.95
CA ALA A 61 15.29 -19.60 22.16
C ALA A 61 15.22 -19.13 20.68
N HIS A 62 14.04 -18.77 20.16
CA HIS A 62 13.90 -18.38 18.75
C HIS A 62 14.62 -17.07 18.39
N VAL A 63 14.84 -16.20 19.37
CA VAL A 63 15.56 -14.92 19.15
C VAL A 63 17.08 -15.06 19.24
N ASN A 64 17.59 -16.26 19.53
CA ASN A 64 19.02 -16.48 19.71
C ASN A 64 19.79 -16.16 18.41
N GLY A 65 20.80 -15.28 18.54
CA GLY A 65 21.62 -14.85 17.42
C GLY A 65 20.95 -13.82 16.51
N ALA A 66 19.77 -13.30 16.84
CA ALA A 66 19.18 -12.17 16.13
C ALA A 66 19.93 -10.87 16.48
N ASP A 67 20.20 -10.05 15.48
CA ASP A 67 20.74 -8.69 15.67
C ASP A 67 19.65 -7.71 16.10
N LEU A 68 18.39 -7.99 15.73
CA LEU A 68 17.21 -7.26 16.18
C LEU A 68 15.96 -8.13 16.10
N VAL A 69 14.94 -7.75 16.87
CA VAL A 69 13.60 -8.33 16.81
C VAL A 69 12.62 -7.30 16.27
N LEU A 70 11.81 -7.70 15.29
CA LEU A 70 10.74 -6.90 14.73
C LEU A 70 9.38 -7.46 15.16
N ILE A 71 8.51 -6.59 15.66
CA ILE A 71 7.18 -6.97 16.16
C ILE A 71 6.05 -6.15 15.51
N THR A 72 4.84 -6.72 15.56
CA THR A 72 3.60 -6.02 15.24
C THR A 72 3.06 -5.27 16.47
N SER A 73 2.13 -4.34 16.28
CA SER A 73 1.42 -3.69 17.38
C SER A 73 0.61 -4.67 18.25
N ALA A 74 0.27 -5.85 17.72
CA ALA A 74 -0.48 -6.88 18.45
C ALA A 74 0.39 -7.70 19.42
N VAL A 75 1.72 -7.61 19.33
CA VAL A 75 2.64 -8.36 20.20
C VAL A 75 2.87 -7.56 21.50
N PRO A 76 2.42 -8.04 22.67
CA PRO A 76 2.60 -7.32 23.92
C PRO A 76 4.05 -7.41 24.42
N PRO A 77 4.51 -6.46 25.27
CA PRO A 77 5.84 -6.52 25.87
C PRO A 77 6.11 -7.79 26.70
N SER A 78 5.05 -8.42 27.23
CA SER A 78 5.14 -9.68 27.99
C SER A 78 5.34 -10.92 27.11
N HIS A 79 5.37 -10.78 25.79
CA HIS A 79 5.59 -11.89 24.87
C HIS A 79 6.94 -12.55 25.12
N VAL A 80 6.97 -13.89 25.15
CA VAL A 80 8.16 -14.66 25.57
C VAL A 80 9.43 -14.32 24.77
N GLU A 81 9.29 -14.16 23.46
CA GLU A 81 10.41 -13.77 22.57
C GLU A 81 10.84 -12.32 22.76
N VAL A 82 9.90 -11.41 23.08
CA VAL A 82 10.21 -10.00 23.36
C VAL A 82 10.96 -9.87 24.68
N ALA A 83 10.50 -10.55 25.72
CA ALA A 83 11.17 -10.59 27.02
C ALA A 83 12.57 -11.21 26.91
N ALA A 84 12.73 -12.27 26.12
CA ALA A 84 14.03 -12.90 25.85
C ALA A 84 14.98 -11.95 25.11
N ALA A 85 14.49 -11.26 24.07
CA ALA A 85 15.28 -10.28 23.33
C ALA A 85 15.78 -9.15 24.23
N GLN A 86 14.90 -8.60 25.08
CA GLN A 86 15.25 -7.57 26.05
C GLN A 86 16.28 -8.06 27.07
N ALA A 87 16.12 -9.27 27.61
CA ALA A 87 17.08 -9.87 28.54
C ALA A 87 18.46 -10.09 27.89
N ALA A 88 18.49 -10.39 26.59
CA ALA A 88 19.70 -10.54 25.78
C ALA A 88 20.24 -9.21 25.23
N SER A 89 19.63 -8.06 25.56
CA SER A 89 19.96 -6.74 25.01
C SER A 89 19.86 -6.65 23.48
N ILE A 90 19.04 -7.51 22.87
CA ILE A 90 18.68 -7.44 21.45
C ILE A 90 17.61 -6.35 21.29
N PRO A 91 17.81 -5.34 20.42
CA PRO A 91 16.85 -4.27 20.26
C PRO A 91 15.55 -4.79 19.64
N VAL A 92 14.43 -4.31 20.18
CA VAL A 92 13.07 -4.64 19.71
C VAL A 92 12.49 -3.41 19.02
N TYR A 93 12.07 -3.57 17.77
CA TYR A 93 11.49 -2.52 16.95
C TYR A 93 10.07 -2.87 16.53
N LYS A 94 9.22 -1.85 16.37
CA LYS A 94 7.93 -1.99 15.71
C LYS A 94 8.09 -1.86 14.20
N ARG A 95 7.10 -2.37 13.46
CA ARG A 95 6.98 -2.17 12.00
C ARG A 95 7.22 -0.72 11.56
N SER A 96 6.65 0.25 12.28
CA SER A 96 6.79 1.69 11.99
C SER A 96 8.23 2.21 12.09
N ASP A 97 9.06 1.59 12.93
CA ASP A 97 10.41 2.05 13.20
C ASP A 97 11.39 1.69 12.08
N LEU A 98 11.11 0.61 11.34
CA LEU A 98 11.97 0.10 10.26
C LEU A 98 11.50 0.49 8.87
N MET A 99 10.28 1.00 8.71
CA MET A 99 9.70 1.21 7.38
C MET A 99 10.52 2.18 6.53
N ALA A 100 11.00 3.28 7.12
CA ALA A 100 11.88 4.23 6.44
C ALA A 100 13.19 3.59 5.96
N GLU A 101 13.76 2.66 6.73
CA GLU A 101 14.99 1.94 6.37
C GLU A 101 14.74 0.88 5.29
N ILE A 102 13.60 0.18 5.34
CA ILE A 102 13.18 -0.77 4.30
C ILE A 102 13.05 -0.08 2.94
N MET A 103 12.54 1.15 2.95
CA MET A 103 12.29 1.95 1.74
C MET A 103 13.48 2.82 1.33
N ALA A 104 14.57 2.80 2.11
CA ALA A 104 15.71 3.65 1.87
C ALA A 104 16.31 3.43 0.46
N GLY A 105 16.60 4.53 -0.23
CA GLY A 105 17.11 4.54 -1.60
C GLY A 105 16.04 4.57 -2.68
N GLN A 106 14.76 4.47 -2.34
CA GLN A 106 13.63 4.52 -3.27
C GLN A 106 12.67 5.67 -2.90
N ALA A 107 12.05 6.27 -3.90
CA ALA A 107 10.98 7.27 -3.73
C ALA A 107 9.69 6.55 -3.34
N CYS A 108 9.21 6.83 -2.13
CA CYS A 108 7.96 6.36 -1.59
C CYS A 108 6.76 6.99 -2.30
N ILE A 109 5.91 6.12 -2.85
CA ILE A 109 4.56 6.43 -3.30
C ILE A 109 3.60 5.76 -2.31
N ALA A 110 3.02 6.55 -1.41
CA ALA A 110 2.16 6.06 -0.32
C ALA A 110 0.68 6.30 -0.64
N VAL A 111 -0.16 5.28 -0.52
CA VAL A 111 -1.60 5.37 -0.80
C VAL A 111 -2.40 5.24 0.49
N ALA A 112 -3.01 6.33 0.92
CA ALA A 112 -3.88 6.39 2.10
C ALA A 112 -5.34 6.64 1.71
N GLY A 113 -6.24 6.36 2.65
CA GLY A 113 -7.68 6.58 2.56
C GLY A 113 -8.43 5.44 3.23
N VAL A 114 -9.67 5.62 3.63
CA VAL A 114 -10.45 4.52 4.24
C VAL A 114 -10.69 3.41 3.22
N HIS A 115 -11.12 3.79 2.02
CA HIS A 115 -11.44 2.88 0.92
C HIS A 115 -10.44 2.98 -0.24
N GLY A 116 -10.32 1.91 -1.02
CA GLY A 116 -9.59 1.92 -2.30
C GLY A 116 -8.06 1.80 -2.21
N LYS A 117 -7.46 1.85 -1.01
CA LYS A 117 -5.99 1.77 -0.81
C LYS A 117 -5.35 0.60 -1.56
N THR A 118 -5.79 -0.62 -1.29
CA THR A 118 -5.23 -1.84 -1.87
C THR A 118 -5.32 -1.82 -3.40
N THR A 119 -6.46 -1.42 -3.96
CA THR A 119 -6.68 -1.40 -5.41
C THR A 119 -5.82 -0.34 -6.08
N THR A 120 -5.80 0.88 -5.56
CA THR A 120 -4.97 1.98 -6.10
C THR A 120 -3.47 1.67 -6.00
N THR A 121 -3.01 1.14 -4.87
CA THR A 121 -1.62 0.70 -4.69
C THR A 121 -1.26 -0.40 -5.71
N SER A 122 -2.17 -1.35 -5.93
CA SER A 122 -2.00 -2.43 -6.92
C SER A 122 -1.93 -1.90 -8.35
N MET A 123 -2.79 -0.94 -8.71
CA MET A 123 -2.78 -0.30 -10.03
C MET A 123 -1.47 0.46 -10.28
N ILE A 124 -0.97 1.21 -9.29
CA ILE A 124 0.32 1.92 -9.40
C ILE A 124 1.45 0.91 -9.60
N ALA A 125 1.55 -0.12 -8.75
CA ALA A 125 2.57 -1.15 -8.89
C ALA A 125 2.50 -1.84 -10.25
N HIS A 126 1.29 -2.19 -10.70
CA HIS A 126 1.06 -2.81 -12.01
C HIS A 126 1.53 -1.91 -13.17
N ILE A 127 1.14 -0.63 -13.18
CA ILE A 127 1.59 0.34 -14.19
C ILE A 127 3.12 0.39 -14.24
N LEU A 128 3.77 0.55 -13.09
CA LEU A 128 5.23 0.67 -13.00
C LEU A 128 5.94 -0.63 -13.44
N ILE A 129 5.38 -1.80 -13.13
CA ILE A 129 5.91 -3.09 -13.58
C ILE A 129 5.81 -3.22 -15.11
N GLN A 130 4.63 -2.95 -15.68
CA GLN A 130 4.41 -3.03 -17.13
C GLN A 130 5.27 -2.01 -17.90
N ALA A 131 5.53 -0.85 -17.30
CA ALA A 131 6.40 0.19 -17.82
C ALA A 131 7.92 -0.10 -17.63
N GLY A 132 8.28 -1.30 -17.16
CA GLY A 132 9.67 -1.70 -16.96
C GLY A 132 10.41 -0.88 -15.89
N ARG A 133 9.69 -0.25 -14.94
CA ARG A 133 10.28 0.58 -13.88
C ARG A 133 10.75 -0.20 -12.66
N ASP A 134 10.48 -1.51 -12.60
CA ASP A 134 10.91 -2.44 -11.53
C ASP A 134 10.71 -1.91 -10.09
N PRO A 135 9.48 -1.53 -9.70
CA PRO A 135 9.24 -0.94 -8.39
C PRO A 135 9.37 -1.97 -7.26
N SER A 136 9.80 -1.53 -6.08
CA SER A 136 9.46 -2.23 -4.85
C SER A 136 7.99 -1.95 -4.49
N TYR A 137 7.32 -2.89 -3.84
CA TYR A 137 5.98 -2.64 -3.31
C TYR A 137 5.62 -3.47 -2.08
N ILE A 138 4.72 -2.93 -1.26
CA ILE A 138 4.01 -3.62 -0.17
C ILE A 138 2.52 -3.26 -0.26
N ILE A 139 1.67 -4.27 -0.49
CA ILE A 139 0.23 -4.12 -0.70
C ILE A 139 -0.53 -4.98 0.33
N GLY A 140 -1.68 -4.53 0.81
CA GLY A 140 -2.50 -5.28 1.77
C GLY A 140 -3.09 -6.58 1.22
N GLY A 141 -3.15 -6.72 -0.11
CA GLY A 141 -3.64 -7.90 -0.84
C GLY A 141 -2.64 -8.42 -1.88
N VAL A 142 -2.88 -9.64 -2.37
CA VAL A 142 -2.06 -10.24 -3.43
C VAL A 142 -2.29 -9.51 -4.74
N LEU A 143 -1.20 -9.00 -5.34
CA LEU A 143 -1.22 -8.44 -6.69
C LEU A 143 -1.24 -9.60 -7.70
N ARG A 144 -2.31 -9.71 -8.49
CA ARG A 144 -2.49 -10.83 -9.43
C ARG A 144 -1.37 -10.95 -10.46
N THR A 145 -0.85 -9.81 -10.91
CA THR A 145 0.27 -9.73 -11.87
C THR A 145 1.53 -10.45 -11.41
N THR A 146 1.79 -10.50 -10.09
CA THR A 146 3.01 -11.09 -9.52
C THR A 146 2.73 -12.30 -8.64
N GLY A 147 1.48 -12.55 -8.28
CA GLY A 147 1.06 -13.63 -7.38
C GLY A 147 1.45 -13.41 -5.92
N VAL A 148 1.97 -12.23 -5.57
CA VAL A 148 2.44 -11.89 -4.21
C VAL A 148 1.97 -10.51 -3.79
N ASN A 149 1.99 -10.22 -2.50
CA ASN A 149 1.57 -8.93 -1.93
C ASN A 149 2.73 -7.96 -1.69
N ALA A 150 3.97 -8.42 -1.87
CA ALA A 150 5.15 -7.56 -1.78
C ALA A 150 6.29 -8.08 -2.65
N ALA A 151 7.14 -7.17 -3.12
CA ALA A 151 8.41 -7.50 -3.75
C ALA A 151 9.41 -6.35 -3.59
N PHE A 152 10.69 -6.69 -3.61
CA PHE A 152 11.79 -5.75 -3.76
C PHE A 152 12.17 -5.66 -5.24
N GLY A 153 12.12 -4.45 -5.79
CA GLY A 153 12.60 -4.12 -7.12
C GLY A 153 13.80 -3.18 -7.04
N HIS A 154 14.57 -3.09 -8.12
CA HIS A 154 15.77 -2.26 -8.24
C HIS A 154 15.49 -0.88 -8.83
N GLY A 155 14.23 -0.60 -9.15
CA GLY A 155 13.76 0.68 -9.65
C GLY A 155 13.77 1.79 -8.61
N ALA A 156 13.46 3.00 -9.09
CA ALA A 156 13.47 4.19 -8.25
C ALA A 156 12.31 4.27 -7.26
N ALA A 157 11.22 3.54 -7.46
CA ALA A 157 9.98 3.69 -6.70
C ALA A 157 9.78 2.58 -5.64
N PHE A 158 9.20 2.97 -4.51
CA PHE A 158 8.62 2.05 -3.53
C PHE A 158 7.14 2.39 -3.36
N VAL A 159 6.24 1.50 -3.78
CA VAL A 159 4.79 1.71 -3.72
C VAL A 159 4.21 1.01 -2.50
N ILE A 160 3.52 1.74 -1.62
CA ILE A 160 3.04 1.17 -0.35
C ILE A 160 1.63 1.61 0.00
N GLU A 161 0.84 0.66 0.49
CA GLU A 161 -0.42 0.94 1.18
C GLU A 161 -0.14 1.60 2.54
N ALA A 162 -0.62 2.82 2.71
CA ALA A 162 -0.45 3.62 3.91
C ALA A 162 -1.68 3.46 4.80
N ASP A 163 -1.56 2.53 5.74
CA ASP A 163 -2.62 2.15 6.67
C ASP A 163 -2.74 3.14 7.83
N GLU A 164 -3.92 3.71 7.99
CA GLU A 164 -4.30 4.61 9.08
C GLU A 164 -4.42 3.90 10.42
N TYR A 165 -4.69 2.58 10.44
CA TYR A 165 -4.86 1.81 11.66
C TYR A 165 -3.64 1.96 12.59
N ASP A 166 -3.87 2.22 13.88
CA ASP A 166 -2.82 2.49 14.88
C ASP A 166 -1.79 3.56 14.44
N HIS A 167 -2.22 4.53 13.63
CA HIS A 167 -1.38 5.59 13.06
C HIS A 167 -0.15 5.07 12.27
N MET A 168 -0.19 3.84 11.74
CA MET A 168 0.97 3.19 11.10
C MET A 168 1.58 4.03 9.96
N PHE A 169 0.74 4.67 9.15
CA PHE A 169 1.16 5.55 8.07
C PHE A 169 2.07 6.72 8.49
N LEU A 170 2.12 7.10 9.78
CA LEU A 170 2.98 8.19 10.27
C LEU A 170 4.46 7.77 10.37
N GLY A 171 4.73 6.46 10.32
CA GLY A 171 6.08 5.92 10.17
C GLY A 171 6.66 6.06 8.76
N LEU A 172 5.83 6.43 7.77
CA LEU A 172 6.26 6.57 6.37
C LEU A 172 6.95 7.90 6.10
N ARG A 173 7.67 7.97 4.99
CA ARG A 173 8.30 9.20 4.48
C ARG A 173 7.97 9.35 2.99
N PRO A 174 6.73 9.73 2.64
CA PRO A 174 6.28 9.80 1.26
C PRO A 174 6.98 10.93 0.49
N GLN A 175 7.40 10.65 -0.75
CA GLN A 175 7.71 11.67 -1.74
C GLN A 175 6.45 12.02 -2.54
N THR A 176 5.63 11.00 -2.84
CA THR A 176 4.28 11.17 -3.36
C THR A 176 3.31 10.50 -2.41
N ALA A 177 2.26 11.20 -2.00
CA ALA A 177 1.17 10.62 -1.23
C ALA A 177 -0.15 10.76 -1.97
N ILE A 178 -0.99 9.74 -1.88
CA ILE A 178 -2.37 9.74 -2.36
C ILE A 178 -3.27 9.71 -1.13
N ILE A 179 -4.29 10.58 -1.08
CA ILE A 179 -5.40 10.48 -0.13
C ILE A 179 -6.68 10.29 -0.94
N ALA A 180 -7.20 9.05 -0.94
CA ALA A 180 -8.36 8.69 -1.75
C ALA A 180 -9.69 9.18 -1.18
N ASN A 181 -9.82 9.16 0.14
CA ASN A 181 -11.01 9.60 0.88
C ASN A 181 -10.67 9.69 2.37
N VAL A 182 -11.44 10.48 3.12
CA VAL A 182 -11.32 10.59 4.58
C VAL A 182 -12.71 10.48 5.19
N GLU A 183 -13.05 9.27 5.60
CA GLU A 183 -14.26 8.94 6.36
C GLU A 183 -13.89 8.53 7.78
N TRP A 184 -14.84 8.59 8.72
CA TRP A 184 -14.58 8.15 10.09
C TRP A 184 -14.70 6.63 10.21
N ASP A 185 -13.59 5.97 10.52
CA ASP A 185 -13.48 4.54 10.77
C ASP A 185 -12.54 4.28 11.97
N HIS A 186 -12.39 3.03 12.40
CA HIS A 186 -11.52 2.58 13.49
C HIS A 186 -11.67 3.42 14.79
N PRO A 187 -12.87 3.44 15.40
CA PRO A 187 -13.15 4.27 16.59
C PRO A 187 -12.31 3.88 17.83
N ASP A 188 -11.68 2.71 17.81
CA ASP A 188 -10.71 2.23 18.79
C ASP A 188 -9.39 3.01 18.79
N PHE A 189 -8.99 3.57 17.64
CA PHE A 189 -7.81 4.44 17.49
C PHE A 189 -8.15 5.90 17.22
N PHE A 190 -9.32 6.15 16.61
CA PHE A 190 -9.82 7.48 16.28
C PHE A 190 -11.17 7.72 16.95
N PRO A 191 -11.18 8.17 18.23
CA PRO A 191 -12.42 8.30 18.99
C PRO A 191 -13.44 9.27 18.39
N THR A 192 -13.00 10.17 17.50
CA THR A 192 -13.84 11.15 16.81
C THR A 192 -13.45 11.30 15.34
N PRO A 193 -14.37 11.75 14.47
CA PRO A 193 -14.05 12.12 13.09
C PRO A 193 -12.88 13.11 13.00
N ASP A 194 -12.85 14.12 13.89
CA ASP A 194 -11.76 15.11 13.94
C ASP A 194 -10.40 14.46 14.23
N ALA A 195 -10.35 13.43 15.09
CA ALA A 195 -9.11 12.71 15.39
C ALA A 195 -8.58 11.97 14.15
N MET A 196 -9.48 11.45 13.30
CA MET A 196 -9.14 10.83 12.03
C MET A 196 -8.63 11.86 11.03
N THR A 197 -9.37 12.96 10.82
CA THR A 197 -8.95 14.06 9.93
C THR A 197 -7.56 14.59 10.31
N GLN A 198 -7.33 14.86 11.59
CA GLN A 198 -6.01 15.30 12.08
C GLN A 198 -4.91 14.28 11.81
N ALA A 199 -5.21 12.98 11.82
CA ALA A 199 -4.22 11.97 11.49
C ALA A 199 -3.82 12.00 10.01
N PHE A 200 -4.79 12.20 9.10
CA PHE A 200 -4.53 12.39 7.68
C PHE A 200 -3.80 13.71 7.38
N GLU A 201 -4.13 14.80 8.08
CA GLU A 201 -3.38 16.06 8.02
C GLU A 201 -1.91 15.87 8.42
N ARG A 202 -1.66 15.15 9.53
CA ARG A 202 -0.30 14.79 9.96
C ARG A 202 0.42 13.95 8.92
N PHE A 203 -0.26 12.98 8.30
CA PHE A 203 0.31 12.17 7.23
C PHE A 203 0.68 13.03 6.01
N ALA A 204 -0.22 13.91 5.56
CA ALA A 204 0.04 14.84 4.46
C ALA A 204 1.19 15.82 4.75
N ALA A 205 1.39 16.18 6.03
CA ALA A 205 2.51 17.01 6.46
C ALA A 205 3.87 16.32 6.43
N LEU A 206 3.93 14.98 6.25
CA LEU A 206 5.18 14.24 6.09
C LEU A 206 5.80 14.41 4.68
N ILE A 207 5.03 14.93 3.72
CA ILE A 207 5.47 15.14 2.35
C ILE A 207 6.50 16.29 2.33
N PRO A 208 7.71 16.08 1.76
CA PRO A 208 8.71 17.13 1.66
C PRO A 208 8.28 18.20 0.64
N GLN A 209 8.91 19.38 0.70
CA GLN A 209 8.61 20.50 -0.24
C GLN A 209 8.79 20.13 -1.72
N ALA A 210 9.69 19.19 -2.03
CA ALA A 210 9.90 18.68 -3.38
C ALA A 210 8.99 17.48 -3.73
N GLY A 211 8.08 17.11 -2.84
CA GLY A 211 7.12 16.02 -3.03
C GLY A 211 5.82 16.50 -3.67
N GLU A 212 4.83 15.61 -3.74
CA GLU A 212 3.51 15.88 -4.31
C GLU A 212 2.42 15.16 -3.52
N LEU A 213 1.28 15.83 -3.34
CA LEU A 213 0.05 15.25 -2.81
C LEU A 213 -0.97 15.07 -3.94
N ILE A 214 -1.60 13.89 -4.00
CA ILE A 214 -2.68 13.57 -4.95
C ILE A 214 -3.95 13.31 -4.14
N VAL A 215 -5.04 14.03 -4.43
CA VAL A 215 -6.29 13.97 -3.64
C VAL A 215 -7.51 13.73 -4.51
N CYS A 216 -8.48 12.97 -4.00
CA CYS A 216 -9.79 12.87 -4.63
C CYS A 216 -10.57 14.18 -4.41
N ALA A 217 -10.97 14.83 -5.49
CA ALA A 217 -11.82 16.01 -5.49
C ALA A 217 -13.27 15.67 -5.13
N ASP A 218 -13.70 14.43 -5.33
CA ASP A 218 -15.08 14.01 -5.02
C ASP A 218 -15.26 13.76 -3.51
N ASP A 219 -14.18 13.77 -2.71
CA ASP A 219 -14.19 13.59 -1.26
C ASP A 219 -13.87 14.91 -0.52
N ASP A 220 -14.75 15.33 0.38
CA ASP A 220 -14.66 16.61 1.08
C ASP A 220 -13.42 16.70 2.00
N GLY A 221 -13.09 15.60 2.69
CA GLY A 221 -11.95 15.55 3.61
C GLY A 221 -10.61 15.60 2.89
N ALA A 222 -10.46 14.79 1.83
CA ALA A 222 -9.29 14.79 0.96
C ALA A 222 -9.09 16.16 0.27
N ARG A 223 -10.18 16.79 -0.23
CA ARG A 223 -10.12 18.14 -0.78
C ARG A 223 -9.64 19.17 0.23
N THR A 224 -10.16 19.13 1.46
CA THR A 224 -9.80 20.10 2.51
C THR A 224 -8.32 20.01 2.82
N ILE A 225 -7.81 18.79 3.05
CA ILE A 225 -6.37 18.55 3.27
C ILE A 225 -5.55 19.01 2.07
N GLY A 226 -6.01 18.74 0.85
CA GLY A 226 -5.37 19.21 -0.39
C GLY A 226 -5.22 20.74 -0.43
N ALA A 227 -6.29 21.47 -0.13
CA ALA A 227 -6.28 22.95 -0.12
C ALA A 227 -5.31 23.52 0.93
N GLU A 228 -5.23 22.90 2.11
CA GLU A 228 -4.29 23.28 3.16
C GLU A 228 -2.84 23.03 2.74
N ARG A 229 -2.55 21.87 2.14
CA ARG A 229 -1.20 21.54 1.66
C ARG A 229 -0.76 22.45 0.51
N ALA A 230 -1.66 22.77 -0.41
CA ALA A 230 -1.41 23.72 -1.48
C ALA A 230 -1.06 25.12 -0.91
N SER A 231 -1.81 25.58 0.10
CA SER A 231 -1.53 26.85 0.80
C SER A 231 -0.18 26.85 1.52
N ALA A 232 0.30 25.68 1.95
CA ALA A 232 1.62 25.48 2.54
C ALA A 232 2.76 25.30 1.50
N GLY A 233 2.46 25.46 0.20
CA GLY A 233 3.43 25.41 -0.89
C GLY A 233 3.76 24.01 -1.42
N ILE A 234 3.05 22.98 -0.97
CA ILE A 234 3.20 21.62 -1.52
C ILE A 234 2.46 21.52 -2.86
N PRO A 235 3.06 20.97 -3.92
CA PRO A 235 2.35 20.61 -5.14
C PRO A 235 1.18 19.67 -4.85
N VAL A 236 -0.02 20.05 -5.30
CA VAL A 236 -1.23 19.25 -5.16
C VAL A 236 -1.84 19.00 -6.52
N VAL A 237 -2.22 17.74 -6.78
CA VAL A 237 -3.06 17.38 -7.93
C VAL A 237 -4.33 16.70 -7.45
N ASP A 238 -5.45 17.24 -7.88
CA ASP A 238 -6.75 16.69 -7.62
C ASP A 238 -7.27 15.89 -8.82
N TYR A 239 -8.05 14.86 -8.50
CA TYR A 239 -8.72 14.02 -9.49
C TYR A 239 -10.16 13.76 -9.09
N GLY A 240 -11.06 13.55 -10.04
CA GLY A 240 -12.46 13.26 -9.73
C GLY A 240 -13.27 12.89 -10.96
N ILE A 241 -14.49 12.44 -10.71
CA ILE A 241 -15.52 12.25 -11.73
C ILE A 241 -16.52 13.39 -11.64
N ASP A 242 -17.02 13.63 -10.43
CA ASP A 242 -18.20 14.47 -10.19
C ASP A 242 -17.84 15.92 -9.87
N HIS A 243 -16.68 16.18 -9.25
CA HIS A 243 -16.24 17.52 -8.93
C HIS A 243 -15.84 18.28 -10.21
N PRO A 244 -16.54 19.37 -10.59
CA PRO A 244 -16.38 19.99 -11.90
C PRO A 244 -15.05 20.71 -12.07
N GLN A 245 -14.40 21.10 -10.96
CA GLN A 245 -13.12 21.81 -10.95
C GLN A 245 -11.91 20.89 -10.73
N ALA A 246 -12.11 19.57 -10.61
CA ALA A 246 -10.98 18.65 -10.51
C ALA A 246 -10.07 18.81 -11.73
N ASN A 247 -8.75 18.86 -11.54
CA ASN A 247 -7.81 19.00 -12.63
C ASN A 247 -7.77 17.74 -13.49
N TRP A 248 -7.69 16.56 -12.88
CA TRP A 248 -7.75 15.28 -13.59
C TRP A 248 -9.17 14.71 -13.54
N ARG A 249 -9.86 14.64 -14.67
CA ARG A 249 -11.27 14.22 -14.74
C ARG A 249 -11.47 13.02 -15.63
N ALA A 250 -12.26 12.06 -15.14
CA ALA A 250 -12.84 11.03 -16.00
C ALA A 250 -14.19 11.52 -16.54
N VAL A 251 -14.35 11.47 -17.85
CA VAL A 251 -15.60 11.80 -18.57
C VAL A 251 -15.98 10.65 -19.48
N GLU A 252 -17.22 10.67 -19.99
CA GLU A 252 -17.70 9.65 -20.94
C GLU A 252 -17.53 8.21 -20.41
N ILE A 253 -17.84 8.02 -19.13
CA ILE A 253 -17.69 6.72 -18.47
C ILE A 253 -18.75 5.75 -19.00
N ASP A 254 -18.30 4.68 -19.64
CA ASP A 254 -19.10 3.58 -20.12
C ASP A 254 -18.73 2.29 -19.37
N ILE A 255 -19.66 1.76 -18.59
CA ILE A 255 -19.46 0.55 -17.78
C ILE A 255 -20.14 -0.61 -18.48
N GLN A 256 -19.36 -1.47 -19.10
CA GLN A 256 -19.79 -2.72 -19.74
C GLN A 256 -19.51 -3.91 -18.80
N PRO A 257 -20.11 -5.09 -19.06
CA PRO A 257 -19.96 -6.25 -18.17
C PRO A 257 -18.52 -6.75 -17.98
N ASP A 258 -17.68 -6.61 -19.00
CA ASP A 258 -16.30 -7.09 -19.05
C ASP A 258 -15.25 -5.97 -18.98
N MET A 259 -15.66 -4.73 -19.26
CA MET A 259 -14.75 -3.60 -19.32
C MET A 259 -15.42 -2.28 -18.95
N THR A 260 -14.70 -1.40 -18.28
CA THR A 260 -15.07 0.01 -18.07
C THR A 260 -14.18 0.90 -18.92
N HIS A 261 -14.78 1.74 -19.75
CA HIS A 261 -14.09 2.71 -20.60
C HIS A 261 -14.36 4.13 -20.12
N PHE A 262 -13.37 5.01 -20.21
CA PHE A 262 -13.54 6.43 -19.93
C PHE A 262 -12.43 7.27 -20.57
N THR A 263 -12.71 8.55 -20.75
CA THR A 263 -11.76 9.55 -21.26
C THR A 263 -11.18 10.34 -20.10
N VAL A 264 -9.85 10.54 -20.07
CA VAL A 264 -9.18 11.36 -19.06
C VAL A 264 -8.83 12.73 -19.62
N MET A 265 -9.26 13.76 -18.90
CA MET A 265 -8.99 15.16 -19.17
C MET A 265 -8.08 15.75 -18.09
N GLN A 266 -7.14 16.63 -18.48
CA GLN A 266 -6.41 17.51 -17.57
C GLN A 266 -6.83 18.96 -17.82
N GLY A 267 -7.70 19.52 -16.97
CA GLY A 267 -8.42 20.75 -17.26
C GLY A 267 -9.23 20.58 -18.56
N ASN A 268 -8.88 21.34 -19.59
CA ASN A 268 -9.50 21.23 -20.92
C ASN A 268 -8.68 20.39 -21.92
N ALA A 269 -7.50 19.88 -21.52
CA ALA A 269 -6.64 19.08 -22.39
C ALA A 269 -7.03 17.60 -22.32
N LEU A 270 -7.17 16.95 -23.48
CA LEU A 270 -7.35 15.50 -23.57
C LEU A 270 -6.01 14.80 -23.27
N LEU A 271 -5.99 13.92 -22.27
CA LEU A 271 -4.85 13.02 -22.04
C LEU A 271 -4.99 11.72 -22.84
N GLY A 272 -6.19 11.16 -22.90
CA GLY A 272 -6.51 9.99 -23.70
C GLY A 272 -7.56 9.08 -23.07
N GLU A 273 -7.81 7.95 -23.72
CA GLU A 273 -8.78 6.94 -23.30
C GLU A 273 -8.13 5.90 -22.38
N VAL A 274 -8.91 5.39 -21.43
CA VAL A 274 -8.52 4.35 -20.47
C VAL A 274 -9.57 3.25 -20.47
N SER A 275 -9.10 2.01 -20.34
CA SER A 275 -9.94 0.83 -20.21
C SER A 275 -9.54 0.04 -18.97
N LEU A 276 -10.51 -0.47 -18.22
CA LEU A 276 -10.31 -1.27 -17.01
C LEU A 276 -11.14 -2.55 -17.06
N ARG A 277 -10.54 -3.69 -16.70
CA ARG A 277 -11.29 -4.96 -16.54
C ARG A 277 -12.07 -5.04 -15.23
N VAL A 278 -11.76 -4.15 -14.29
CA VAL A 278 -12.45 -4.07 -12.99
C VAL A 278 -13.60 -3.06 -13.11
N PRO A 279 -14.84 -3.45 -12.77
CA PRO A 279 -16.00 -2.59 -12.96
C PRO A 279 -16.10 -1.52 -11.87
N GLY A 280 -16.90 -0.48 -12.15
CA GLY A 280 -17.38 0.45 -11.13
C GLY A 280 -16.67 1.80 -11.10
N ARG A 281 -17.45 2.86 -10.79
CA ARG A 281 -16.96 4.25 -10.72
C ARG A 281 -15.85 4.44 -9.69
N HIS A 282 -15.87 3.71 -8.58
CA HIS A 282 -14.80 3.74 -7.59
C HIS A 282 -13.46 3.25 -8.17
N ASN A 283 -13.47 2.29 -9.10
CA ASN A 283 -12.26 1.84 -9.79
C ASN A 283 -11.78 2.84 -10.85
N VAL A 284 -12.68 3.63 -11.44
CA VAL A 284 -12.29 4.79 -12.25
C VAL A 284 -11.55 5.83 -11.41
N LEU A 285 -12.04 6.13 -10.19
CA LEU A 285 -11.33 7.02 -9.24
C LEU A 285 -9.95 6.46 -8.86
N ASN A 286 -9.87 5.17 -8.51
CA ASN A 286 -8.60 4.50 -8.21
C ASN A 286 -7.61 4.58 -9.38
N ALA A 287 -8.10 4.40 -10.61
CA ALA A 287 -7.30 4.49 -11.83
C ALA A 287 -6.80 5.92 -12.09
N LEU A 288 -7.62 6.95 -11.88
CA LEU A 288 -7.18 8.34 -12.00
C LEU A 288 -6.04 8.65 -11.02
N ALA A 289 -6.17 8.23 -9.76
CA ALA A 289 -5.12 8.37 -8.76
C ALA A 289 -3.83 7.65 -9.18
N ALA A 290 -3.96 6.43 -9.71
CA ALA A 290 -2.83 5.63 -10.14
C ALA A 290 -2.10 6.22 -11.36
N LEU A 291 -2.84 6.73 -12.35
CA LEU A 291 -2.30 7.43 -13.52
C LEU A 291 -1.57 8.72 -13.10
N ALA A 292 -2.16 9.50 -12.21
CA ALA A 292 -1.52 10.70 -11.67
C ALA A 292 -0.24 10.37 -10.90
N ALA A 293 -0.21 9.29 -10.12
CA ALA A 293 0.98 8.86 -9.39
C ALA A 293 2.09 8.32 -10.33
N ALA A 294 1.74 7.55 -11.37
CA ALA A 294 2.70 6.96 -12.30
C ALA A 294 3.55 8.02 -13.04
N ARG A 295 2.98 9.21 -13.28
CA ARG A 295 3.71 10.32 -13.92
C ARG A 295 4.92 10.79 -13.10
N THR A 296 4.89 10.65 -11.77
CA THR A 296 6.00 11.09 -10.89
C THR A 296 7.24 10.22 -11.10
N GLN A 297 7.06 9.03 -11.71
CA GLN A 297 8.11 8.12 -12.13
C GLN A 297 8.40 8.21 -13.64
N GLY A 298 7.91 9.26 -14.31
CA GLY A 298 8.15 9.50 -15.73
C GLY A 298 7.51 8.46 -16.66
N VAL A 299 6.43 7.79 -16.24
CA VAL A 299 5.66 6.92 -17.13
C VAL A 299 4.72 7.80 -17.98
N PRO A 300 4.81 7.75 -19.33
CA PRO A 300 3.89 8.44 -20.21
C PRO A 300 2.44 8.00 -20.00
N PHE A 301 1.49 8.93 -20.14
CA PHE A 301 0.07 8.63 -19.93
C PHE A 301 -0.43 7.44 -20.78
N THR A 302 -0.07 7.40 -22.06
CA THR A 302 -0.49 6.33 -22.99
C THR A 302 0.02 4.95 -22.58
N GLU A 303 1.24 4.88 -22.03
CA GLU A 303 1.84 3.65 -21.52
C GLU A 303 1.13 3.21 -20.22
N ALA A 304 0.87 4.14 -19.31
CA ALA A 304 0.15 3.86 -18.07
C ALA A 304 -1.31 3.42 -18.33
N ALA A 305 -2.00 4.06 -19.26
CA ALA A 305 -3.36 3.69 -19.70
C ALA A 305 -3.38 2.28 -20.32
N SER A 306 -2.38 1.97 -21.15
CA SER A 306 -2.25 0.63 -21.76
C SER A 306 -1.99 -0.45 -20.71
N ALA A 307 -1.16 -0.16 -19.69
CA ALA A 307 -0.93 -1.08 -18.59
C ALA A 307 -2.24 -1.36 -17.82
N LEU A 308 -3.01 -0.33 -17.48
CA LEU A 308 -4.28 -0.48 -16.77
C LEU A 308 -5.30 -1.38 -17.50
N ALA A 309 -5.30 -1.40 -18.83
CA ALA A 309 -6.16 -2.31 -19.61
C ALA A 309 -5.86 -3.79 -19.38
N THR A 310 -4.67 -4.11 -18.85
CA THR A 310 -4.23 -5.47 -18.48
C THR A 310 -4.29 -5.75 -16.98
N PHE A 311 -4.74 -4.78 -16.16
CA PHE A 311 -4.87 -4.97 -14.72
C PHE A 311 -5.99 -5.97 -14.39
N GLU A 312 -5.64 -7.07 -13.73
CA GLU A 312 -6.56 -8.16 -13.39
C GLU A 312 -7.15 -8.05 -11.97
N GLY A 313 -6.86 -6.95 -11.26
CA GLY A 313 -7.33 -6.74 -9.90
C GLY A 313 -6.33 -7.18 -8.82
N ALA A 314 -6.76 -6.98 -7.58
CA ALA A 314 -6.10 -7.50 -6.38
C ALA A 314 -6.94 -8.64 -5.79
N GLY A 315 -6.29 -9.61 -5.14
CA GLY A 315 -7.01 -10.71 -4.49
C GLY A 315 -8.09 -10.20 -3.53
N ARG A 316 -9.28 -10.83 -3.58
CA ARG A 316 -10.47 -10.46 -2.78
C ARG A 316 -11.02 -9.05 -3.04
N ARG A 317 -10.76 -8.43 -4.19
CA ARG A 317 -11.37 -7.15 -4.61
C ARG A 317 -12.12 -7.36 -5.93
N PHE A 318 -13.43 -7.58 -5.83
CA PHE A 318 -14.30 -8.08 -6.90
C PHE A 318 -13.67 -9.28 -7.63
N ASP A 319 -13.16 -10.23 -6.85
CA ASP A 319 -12.33 -11.31 -7.32
C ASP A 319 -13.18 -12.46 -7.86
N VAL A 320 -13.23 -12.59 -9.19
CA VAL A 320 -13.88 -13.73 -9.85
C VAL A 320 -13.08 -15.00 -9.58
N ARG A 321 -13.61 -15.86 -8.71
CA ARG A 321 -13.00 -17.14 -8.32
C ARG A 321 -13.25 -18.24 -9.35
N GLY A 322 -14.28 -18.08 -10.17
CA GLY A 322 -14.62 -19.00 -11.25
C GLY A 322 -16.12 -19.02 -11.53
N GLU A 323 -16.49 -19.83 -12.51
CA GLU A 323 -17.88 -20.07 -12.90
C GLU A 323 -18.15 -21.58 -12.86
N TYR A 324 -19.27 -21.97 -12.24
CA TYR A 324 -19.74 -23.35 -12.26
C TYR A 324 -21.22 -23.39 -12.62
N ALA A 325 -21.55 -24.10 -13.72
CA ALA A 325 -22.91 -24.25 -14.22
C ALA A 325 -23.66 -22.91 -14.42
N GLY A 326 -22.98 -21.89 -14.97
CA GLY A 326 -23.57 -20.55 -15.17
C GLY A 326 -23.58 -19.65 -13.93
N ILE A 327 -23.05 -20.12 -12.79
CA ILE A 327 -22.98 -19.36 -11.55
C ILE A 327 -21.56 -18.83 -11.38
N VAL A 328 -21.39 -17.51 -11.45
CA VAL A 328 -20.12 -16.83 -11.19
C VAL A 328 -19.96 -16.63 -9.69
N VAL A 329 -18.81 -17.05 -9.15
CA VAL A 329 -18.45 -16.86 -7.74
C VAL A 329 -17.48 -15.68 -7.66
N ILE A 330 -17.86 -14.67 -6.87
CA ILE A 330 -17.08 -13.45 -6.66
C ILE A 330 -16.75 -13.34 -5.17
N ASP A 331 -15.47 -13.16 -4.84
CA ASP A 331 -14.97 -12.88 -3.49
C ASP A 331 -14.63 -11.40 -3.37
N ASP A 332 -15.22 -10.73 -2.38
CA ASP A 332 -14.99 -9.31 -2.13
C ASP A 332 -14.75 -9.03 -0.64
N TYR A 333 -13.78 -8.16 -0.37
CA TYR A 333 -13.33 -7.80 0.97
C TYR A 333 -14.12 -6.65 1.60
N ALA A 334 -15.10 -6.06 0.90
CA ALA A 334 -15.93 -5.01 1.46
C ALA A 334 -16.54 -5.44 2.80
N HIS A 335 -16.24 -4.65 3.82
CA HIS A 335 -16.73 -4.83 5.19
C HIS A 335 -17.34 -3.52 5.74
N HIS A 336 -17.09 -2.39 5.07
CA HIS A 336 -17.76 -1.13 5.31
C HIS A 336 -19.00 -1.00 4.40
N PRO A 337 -20.08 -0.32 4.82
CA PRO A 337 -21.30 -0.19 4.01
C PRO A 337 -21.16 0.58 2.69
N THR A 338 -20.16 1.46 2.57
CA THR A 338 -19.82 2.27 1.38
C THR A 338 -19.21 1.41 0.28
#